data_AF-A0A847JYP6-F1
#
_entry.id   AF-A0A847JYP6-F1
#
_cell.length_a   1.000
_cell.length_b   1.000
_cell.length_c   1.000
_cell.angle_alpha   90.00
_cell.angle_beta   90.00
_cell.angle_gamma   90.00
#
_symmetry.space_group_name_H-M   'P 1'
#
loop_
_entity.id
_entity.type
_entity.pdbx_description
1 polymer ?
#
loop_
_entity_poly.entity_id
_entity_poly.type
_entity_poly.pdbx_seq_one_letter_code
_entity_poly.pdbx_strand_id
1 'polypeptide(L)'
;MNINQQCRRALAVGLAAMLILMVGGCRRSARQTAAAPTNESAEQKSNAAELAQAEKERQDSRKRAGAELSAILDKRFDYWKLEWLKEVDGTRFVGVTKISGENHEGRFLVIAPDNRVLMARHVHNPRSCEVEGLYDIDGDGYKEAFISIFNGGNMGYDDCIFVRLRPEAQLMGGSDLCPSGCVKAADIDGDGRTEFTVHDIAGSGYRSYLHSSPGLPMVFGYRGGRFVDLTPRLARDQLRRRIAKARRYLGQSDRRNPNDHTNWWMEEIGWFAAARLLGRPEADVLRDMQAVIGKKGVANIAEHLPIIREILDTRRTRFLTVPEEAPWELVPDGAVLLWAPTGSCGLPTMERRSG
;
A
#
# COMPACT_ATOMS: atom_id res chain seq x y z
N MET A 1 -34.15 -24.70 -14.87
CA MET A 1 -32.84 -25.17 -15.34
C MET A 1 -31.99 -25.48 -14.11
N ASN A 2 -31.43 -26.69 -13.99
CA ASN A 2 -30.85 -27.17 -12.73
C ASN A 2 -29.47 -26.53 -12.48
N ILE A 3 -29.27 -25.90 -11.31
CA ILE A 3 -28.02 -25.23 -10.89
C ILE A 3 -26.81 -26.15 -11.07
N ASN A 4 -26.99 -27.45 -10.83
CA ASN A 4 -25.96 -28.47 -11.02
C ASN A 4 -25.45 -28.58 -12.47
N GLN A 5 -26.29 -28.27 -13.46
CA GLN A 5 -25.94 -28.35 -14.88
C GLN A 5 -25.16 -27.12 -15.35
N GLN A 6 -25.39 -25.96 -14.73
CA GLN A 6 -24.59 -24.75 -14.98
C GLN A 6 -23.22 -24.84 -14.34
N CYS A 7 -23.11 -25.35 -13.10
CA CYS A 7 -21.82 -25.59 -12.45
C CYS A 7 -20.95 -26.58 -13.24
N ARG A 8 -21.53 -27.68 -13.74
CA ARG A 8 -20.79 -28.66 -14.56
C ARG A 8 -20.30 -28.08 -15.89
N ARG A 9 -21.05 -27.16 -16.51
CA ARG A 9 -20.63 -26.49 -17.74
C ARG A 9 -19.52 -25.48 -17.48
N ALA A 10 -19.61 -24.69 -16.41
CA ALA A 10 -18.54 -23.76 -16.02
C ALA A 10 -17.24 -24.50 -15.69
N LEU A 11 -17.33 -25.64 -14.99
CA LEU A 11 -16.18 -26.49 -14.66
C LEU A 11 -15.55 -27.10 -15.93
N ALA A 12 -16.37 -27.59 -16.86
CA ALA A 12 -15.90 -28.17 -18.12
C ALA A 12 -15.24 -27.13 -19.05
N VAL A 13 -15.76 -25.91 -19.11
CA VAL A 13 -15.17 -24.81 -19.87
C VAL A 13 -13.86 -24.34 -19.24
N GLY A 14 -13.80 -24.25 -17.91
CA GLY A 14 -12.56 -23.97 -17.18
C GLY A 14 -11.47 -25.02 -17.44
N LEU A 15 -11.83 -26.31 -17.42
CA LEU A 15 -10.93 -27.42 -17.74
C LEU A 15 -10.48 -27.41 -19.21
N ALA A 16 -11.37 -27.11 -20.16
CA ALA A 16 -11.04 -27.07 -21.58
C ALA A 16 -10.09 -25.90 -21.91
N ALA A 17 -10.30 -24.72 -21.32
CA ALA A 17 -9.40 -23.58 -21.47
C ALA A 17 -8.01 -23.86 -20.87
N MET A 18 -7.95 -24.61 -19.76
CA MET A 18 -6.70 -25.06 -19.15
C MET A 18 -5.94 -26.04 -20.06
N LEU A 19 -6.65 -27.00 -20.68
CA LEU A 19 -6.08 -28.02 -21.57
C LEU A 19 -5.52 -27.44 -22.87
N ILE A 20 -6.17 -26.43 -23.44
CA ILE A 20 -5.69 -25.74 -24.66
C ILE A 20 -4.36 -25.02 -24.43
N LEU A 21 -4.10 -24.55 -23.20
CA LEU A 21 -2.84 -23.89 -22.84
C LEU A 21 -1.66 -24.86 -22.61
N MET A 22 -1.92 -26.16 -22.39
CA MET A 22 -0.88 -27.15 -22.03
C MET A 22 -0.22 -27.86 -23.24
N VAL A 23 -0.83 -27.88 -24.43
CA VAL A 23 -0.33 -28.68 -25.58
C VAL A 23 0.86 -28.03 -26.33
N GLY A 24 1.28 -26.81 -25.97
CA GLY A 24 2.23 -26.01 -26.77
C GLY A 24 3.72 -26.06 -26.42
N GLY A 25 4.21 -26.93 -25.52
CA GLY A 25 5.54 -26.75 -24.92
C GLY A 25 6.41 -28.00 -24.78
N CYS A 26 7.03 -28.46 -25.86
CA CYS A 26 8.25 -29.28 -25.79
C CYS A 26 9.19 -28.94 -26.97
N ARG A 27 10.33 -28.30 -26.70
CA ARG A 27 11.51 -28.33 -27.59
C ARG A 27 12.76 -28.66 -26.78
N ARG A 28 13.47 -29.68 -27.25
CA ARG A 28 14.78 -30.15 -26.76
C ARG A 28 15.85 -29.12 -27.10
N SER A 29 16.71 -28.83 -26.12
CA SER A 29 17.97 -28.09 -26.32
C SER A 29 18.96 -28.99 -27.07
N ALA A 30 19.45 -28.52 -28.23
CA ALA A 30 20.52 -29.17 -28.97
C ALA A 30 21.80 -28.33 -28.85
N ARG A 31 22.89 -29.01 -28.43
CA ARG A 31 24.27 -28.50 -28.35
C ARG A 31 24.76 -28.02 -29.71
N GLN A 32 25.38 -26.84 -29.75
CA GLN A 32 26.11 -26.34 -30.91
C GLN A 32 27.48 -27.03 -31.02
N THR A 33 27.75 -27.63 -32.18
CA THR A 33 29.09 -27.94 -32.68
C THR A 33 29.32 -27.13 -33.95
N ALA A 34 30.47 -26.45 -34.01
CA ALA A 34 30.85 -25.54 -35.08
C ALA A 34 31.14 -26.28 -36.40
N ALA A 35 30.56 -25.82 -37.51
CA ALA A 35 31.00 -26.17 -38.86
C ALA A 35 30.68 -25.05 -39.87
N ALA A 36 31.63 -24.89 -40.80
CA ALA A 36 31.77 -24.13 -42.05
C ALA A 36 30.66 -23.19 -42.58
N PRO A 37 31.05 -22.08 -43.26
CA PRO A 37 30.13 -21.08 -43.80
C PRO A 37 29.53 -21.54 -45.13
N THR A 38 28.25 -21.92 -45.12
CA THR A 38 27.45 -22.11 -46.34
C THR A 38 26.04 -21.57 -46.14
N ASN A 39 25.59 -20.68 -47.05
CA ASN A 39 24.19 -20.27 -47.26
C ASN A 39 23.35 -19.80 -46.05
N GLU A 40 23.98 -19.27 -44.99
CA GLU A 40 23.28 -18.83 -43.77
C GLU A 40 22.22 -17.72 -44.01
N SER A 41 22.35 -16.88 -45.05
CA SER A 41 21.46 -15.73 -45.21
C SER A 41 20.04 -16.09 -45.68
N ALA A 42 19.87 -17.24 -46.37
CA ALA A 42 18.56 -17.71 -46.79
C ALA A 42 17.82 -18.44 -45.65
N GLU A 43 18.54 -19.28 -44.89
CA GLU A 43 17.99 -19.97 -43.72
C GLU A 43 17.65 -19.02 -42.57
N GLN A 44 18.47 -17.98 -42.34
CA GLN A 44 18.17 -16.95 -41.33
C GLN A 44 16.89 -16.16 -41.65
N LYS A 45 16.64 -15.85 -42.93
CA LYS A 45 15.40 -15.17 -43.35
C LYS A 45 14.17 -16.06 -43.22
N SER A 46 14.29 -17.35 -43.54
CA SER A 46 13.20 -18.32 -43.35
C SER A 46 12.84 -18.48 -41.87
N ASN A 47 13.86 -18.62 -41.00
CA ASN A 47 13.66 -18.77 -39.56
C ASN A 47 13.03 -17.53 -38.91
N ALA A 48 13.40 -16.33 -39.36
CA ALA A 48 12.80 -15.08 -38.85
C ALA A 48 11.32 -14.94 -39.25
N ALA A 49 10.96 -15.33 -40.47
CA ALA A 49 9.58 -15.31 -40.94
C ALA A 49 8.70 -16.32 -40.18
N GLU A 50 9.20 -17.53 -39.94
CA GLU A 50 8.52 -18.55 -39.13
C GLU A 50 8.32 -18.10 -37.68
N LEU A 51 9.34 -17.46 -37.07
CA LEU A 51 9.23 -16.94 -35.71
C LEU A 51 8.19 -15.82 -35.61
N ALA A 52 8.18 -14.89 -36.58
CA ALA A 52 7.22 -13.79 -36.64
C ALA A 52 5.79 -14.31 -36.86
N GLN A 53 5.60 -15.34 -37.70
CA GLN A 53 4.31 -15.98 -37.90
C GLN A 53 3.82 -16.70 -36.64
N ALA A 54 4.69 -17.42 -35.94
CA ALA A 54 4.36 -18.09 -34.68
C ALA A 54 4.02 -17.07 -33.56
N GLU A 55 4.72 -15.93 -33.51
CA GLU A 55 4.44 -14.83 -32.58
C GLU A 55 3.06 -14.22 -32.87
N LYS A 56 2.75 -13.97 -34.15
CA LYS A 56 1.45 -13.46 -34.59
C LYS A 56 0.32 -14.44 -34.25
N GLU A 57 0.49 -15.73 -34.53
CA GLU A 57 -0.49 -16.76 -34.18
C GLU A 57 -0.73 -16.86 -32.68
N ARG A 58 0.32 -16.70 -31.86
CA ARG A 58 0.21 -16.61 -30.41
C ARG A 58 -0.55 -15.36 -29.96
N GLN A 59 -0.28 -14.20 -30.55
CA GLN A 59 -1.00 -12.96 -30.26
C GLN A 59 -2.48 -13.07 -30.65
N ASP A 60 -2.78 -13.64 -31.81
CA ASP A 60 -4.15 -13.83 -32.30
C ASP A 60 -4.90 -14.90 -31.50
N SER A 61 -4.21 -15.94 -31.03
CA SER A 61 -4.76 -16.93 -30.09
C SER A 61 -5.09 -16.29 -28.74
N ARG A 62 -4.20 -15.47 -28.17
CA ARG A 62 -4.45 -14.71 -26.94
C ARG A 62 -5.64 -13.74 -27.09
N LYS A 63 -5.73 -13.03 -28.22
CA LYS A 63 -6.87 -12.14 -28.51
C LYS A 63 -8.19 -12.91 -28.61
N ARG A 64 -8.21 -14.05 -29.31
CA ARG A 64 -9.41 -14.90 -29.42
C ARG A 64 -9.84 -15.48 -28.07
N ALA A 65 -8.90 -16.03 -27.30
CA ALA A 65 -9.19 -16.51 -25.94
C ALA A 65 -9.72 -15.39 -25.04
N GLY A 66 -9.16 -14.18 -25.13
CA GLY A 66 -9.66 -13.01 -24.42
C GLY A 66 -11.08 -12.62 -24.83
N ALA A 67 -11.40 -12.65 -26.12
CA ALA A 67 -12.74 -12.35 -26.63
C ALA A 67 -13.78 -13.42 -26.27
N GLU A 68 -13.43 -14.71 -26.37
CA GLU A 68 -14.30 -15.83 -25.97
C GLU A 68 -14.55 -15.82 -24.46
N LEU A 69 -13.50 -15.61 -23.67
CA LEU A 69 -13.62 -15.43 -22.23
C LEU A 69 -14.57 -14.25 -21.98
N SER A 70 -14.30 -13.07 -22.54
CA SER A 70 -15.16 -11.88 -22.38
C SER A 70 -16.62 -12.12 -22.77
N ALA A 71 -16.89 -12.93 -23.80
CA ALA A 71 -18.26 -13.30 -24.20
C ALA A 71 -18.92 -14.29 -23.22
N ILE A 72 -18.15 -15.16 -22.58
CA ILE A 72 -18.61 -16.03 -21.48
C ILE A 72 -18.80 -15.23 -20.18
N LEU A 73 -17.95 -14.24 -19.94
CA LEU A 73 -18.00 -13.36 -18.77
C LEU A 73 -19.12 -12.32 -18.87
N ASP A 74 -19.83 -12.22 -20.01
CA ASP A 74 -20.85 -11.21 -20.25
C ASP A 74 -22.02 -11.35 -19.24
N LYS A 75 -22.01 -10.41 -18.27
CA LYS A 75 -23.08 -9.94 -17.38
C LYS A 75 -23.55 -10.80 -16.19
N ARG A 76 -23.00 -11.98 -15.91
CA ARG A 76 -23.58 -12.83 -14.83
C ARG A 76 -22.66 -13.28 -13.71
N PHE A 77 -21.36 -13.02 -13.80
CA PHE A 77 -20.42 -13.51 -12.79
C PHE A 77 -19.38 -12.45 -12.48
N ASP A 78 -19.15 -12.25 -11.19
CA ASP A 78 -18.02 -11.49 -10.67
C ASP A 78 -16.78 -12.38 -10.72
N TYR A 79 -15.76 -11.97 -11.47
CA TYR A 79 -14.48 -12.68 -11.50
C TYR A 79 -13.46 -11.93 -10.65
N TRP A 80 -12.58 -12.67 -10.00
CA TRP A 80 -11.48 -12.11 -9.22
C TRP A 80 -10.16 -12.50 -9.87
N LYS A 81 -9.35 -11.51 -10.20
CA LYS A 81 -7.98 -11.68 -10.66
C LYS A 81 -7.05 -11.69 -9.47
N LEU A 82 -6.29 -12.78 -9.31
CA LEU A 82 -5.20 -12.83 -8.35
C LEU A 82 -3.90 -12.43 -9.04
N GLU A 83 -3.19 -11.48 -8.46
CA GLU A 83 -1.91 -10.98 -8.94
C GLU A 83 -0.85 -11.17 -7.86
N TRP A 84 0.21 -11.88 -8.20
CA TRP A 84 1.38 -12.02 -7.32
C TRP A 84 2.19 -10.74 -7.44
N LEU A 85 2.25 -9.96 -6.35
CA LEU A 85 2.89 -8.65 -6.36
C LEU A 85 4.35 -8.76 -5.92
N LYS A 86 4.59 -9.42 -4.79
CA LYS A 86 5.93 -9.56 -4.21
C LYS A 86 6.01 -10.76 -3.27
N GLU A 87 7.20 -11.29 -3.08
CA GLU A 87 7.51 -12.28 -2.05
C GLU A 87 8.75 -11.85 -1.29
N VAL A 88 8.71 -11.92 0.04
CA VAL A 88 9.85 -11.62 0.93
C VAL A 88 9.87 -12.66 2.04
N ASP A 89 10.99 -13.39 2.15
CA ASP A 89 11.17 -14.46 3.14
C ASP A 89 10.03 -15.49 3.16
N GLY A 90 9.49 -15.84 1.98
CA GLY A 90 8.37 -16.78 1.82
C GLY A 90 6.99 -16.18 2.12
N THR A 91 6.92 -14.96 2.65
CA THR A 91 5.67 -14.22 2.81
C THR A 91 5.29 -13.58 1.48
N ARG A 92 4.08 -13.85 1.00
CA ARG A 92 3.57 -13.40 -0.30
C ARG A 92 2.58 -12.25 -0.14
N PHE A 93 2.76 -11.24 -0.98
CA PHE A 93 1.90 -10.09 -1.11
C PHE A 93 1.10 -10.22 -2.41
N VAL A 94 -0.22 -10.36 -2.29
CA VAL A 94 -1.10 -10.74 -3.39
C VAL A 94 -2.18 -9.69 -3.56
N GLY A 95 -2.30 -9.16 -4.77
CA GLY A 95 -3.42 -8.32 -5.17
C GLY A 95 -4.57 -9.20 -5.63
N VAL A 96 -5.79 -8.85 -5.24
CA VAL A 96 -7.02 -9.49 -5.73
C VAL A 96 -7.92 -8.40 -6.28
N THR A 97 -8.13 -8.37 -7.59
CA THR A 97 -8.94 -7.33 -8.24
C THR A 97 -10.20 -7.95 -8.80
N LYS A 98 -11.35 -7.41 -8.43
CA LYS A 98 -12.61 -7.76 -9.05
C LYS A 98 -12.64 -7.24 -10.48
N ILE A 99 -12.84 -8.12 -11.44
CA ILE A 99 -13.09 -7.78 -12.84
C ILE A 99 -14.61 -7.77 -13.03
N SER A 100 -15.25 -6.67 -12.65
CA SER A 100 -16.69 -6.45 -12.88
C SER A 100 -16.99 -4.96 -13.09
N GLY A 101 -17.37 -4.56 -14.32
CA GLY A 101 -17.82 -3.18 -14.62
C GLY A 101 -16.79 -2.08 -14.38
N GLU A 102 -17.26 -0.84 -14.19
CA GLU A 102 -16.44 0.39 -14.01
C GLU A 102 -15.86 0.54 -12.59
N ASN A 103 -16.23 -0.31 -11.64
CA ASN A 103 -15.77 -0.21 -10.25
C ASN A 103 -14.66 -1.23 -9.97
N HIS A 104 -13.45 -0.72 -9.76
CA HIS A 104 -12.32 -1.51 -9.29
C HIS A 104 -12.43 -1.76 -7.78
N GLU A 105 -13.06 -2.87 -7.41
CA GLU A 105 -12.93 -3.41 -6.04
C GLU A 105 -11.63 -4.22 -5.98
N GLY A 106 -10.63 -3.70 -5.26
CA GLY A 106 -9.39 -4.39 -4.99
C GLY A 106 -9.32 -4.91 -3.56
N ARG A 107 -8.57 -5.99 -3.36
CA ARG A 107 -8.10 -6.43 -2.06
C ARG A 107 -6.59 -6.64 -2.13
N PHE A 108 -5.90 -6.33 -1.04
CA PHE A 108 -4.51 -6.67 -0.85
C PHE A 108 -4.43 -7.73 0.25
N LEU A 109 -3.76 -8.84 -0.05
CA LEU A 109 -3.56 -9.96 0.85
C LEU A 109 -2.09 -10.07 1.25
N VAL A 110 -1.88 -10.39 2.52
CA VAL A 110 -0.59 -10.84 3.04
C VAL A 110 -0.73 -12.30 3.43
N ILE A 111 0.06 -13.17 2.83
CA ILE A 111 -0.02 -14.62 3.01
C ILE A 111 1.33 -15.11 3.55
N ALA A 112 1.30 -15.70 4.74
CA ALA A 112 2.47 -16.27 5.39
C ALA A 112 3.06 -17.49 4.60
N PRO A 113 4.30 -17.91 4.93
CA PRO A 113 4.94 -19.07 4.29
C PRO A 113 4.14 -20.38 4.44
N ASP A 114 3.40 -20.52 5.55
CA ASP A 114 2.50 -21.65 5.86
C ASP A 114 1.15 -21.60 5.11
N ASN A 115 0.96 -20.62 4.21
CA ASN A 115 -0.28 -20.30 3.48
C ASN A 115 -1.41 -19.68 4.32
N ARG A 116 -1.16 -19.30 5.58
CA ARG A 116 -2.14 -18.55 6.37
C ARG A 116 -2.27 -17.12 5.85
N VAL A 117 -3.49 -16.64 5.67
CA VAL A 117 -3.76 -15.23 5.35
C VAL A 117 -3.62 -14.41 6.63
N LEU A 118 -2.62 -13.54 6.68
CA LEU A 118 -2.37 -12.63 7.82
C LEU A 118 -3.24 -11.38 7.76
N MET A 119 -3.56 -10.93 6.55
CA MET A 119 -4.36 -9.74 6.33
C MET A 119 -5.09 -9.83 4.98
N ALA A 120 -6.32 -9.33 4.96
CA ALA A 120 -7.04 -8.99 3.74
C ALA A 120 -7.61 -7.57 3.89
N ARG A 121 -7.12 -6.62 3.10
CA ARG A 121 -7.57 -5.21 3.17
C ARG A 121 -8.18 -4.78 1.86
N HIS A 122 -9.33 -4.10 1.91
CA HIS A 122 -9.91 -3.47 0.74
C HIS A 122 -9.03 -2.31 0.29
N VAL A 123 -8.74 -2.25 -1.01
CA VAL A 123 -7.87 -1.25 -1.63
C VAL A 123 -8.46 -0.87 -2.98
N HIS A 124 -8.25 0.38 -3.41
CA HIS A 124 -8.74 0.79 -4.72
C HIS A 124 -7.95 0.13 -5.85
N ASN A 125 -6.63 0.02 -5.68
CA ASN A 125 -5.75 -0.65 -6.62
C ASN A 125 -4.71 -1.47 -5.84
N PRO A 126 -4.73 -2.81 -5.92
CA PRO A 126 -3.75 -3.62 -5.20
C PRO A 126 -2.31 -3.40 -5.68
N ARG A 127 -2.11 -2.92 -6.91
CA ARG A 127 -0.77 -2.68 -7.47
C ARG A 127 -0.08 -1.44 -6.89
N SER A 128 -0.83 -0.57 -6.23
CA SER A 128 -0.28 0.57 -5.49
C SER A 128 -0.02 0.24 -4.01
N CYS A 129 0.00 -1.05 -3.66
CA CYS A 129 0.52 -1.49 -2.37
C CYS A 129 1.99 -1.88 -2.55
N GLU A 130 2.89 -1.19 -1.86
CA GLU A 130 4.33 -1.39 -2.01
C GLU A 130 4.99 -1.75 -0.68
N VAL A 131 5.89 -2.74 -0.71
CA VAL A 131 6.79 -3.00 0.42
C VAL A 131 7.93 -1.98 0.32
N GLU A 132 7.79 -0.90 1.07
CA GLU A 132 8.67 0.26 1.13
C GLU A 132 10.06 -0.07 1.72
N GLY A 133 10.10 -1.01 2.67
CA GLY A 133 11.36 -1.40 3.29
C GLY A 133 11.21 -2.47 4.37
N LEU A 134 12.36 -2.93 4.87
CA LEU A 134 12.46 -3.91 5.94
C LEU A 134 13.23 -3.28 7.11
N TYR A 135 12.60 -3.22 8.28
CA TYR A 135 13.10 -2.48 9.44
C TYR A 135 12.96 -3.32 10.70
N ASP A 136 13.95 -3.32 11.58
CA ASP A 136 13.84 -3.92 12.92
C ASP A 136 13.20 -2.88 13.84
N ILE A 137 11.89 -2.96 14.03
CA ILE A 137 11.13 -1.88 14.70
C ILE A 137 11.01 -2.08 16.21
N ASP A 138 11.22 -3.31 16.69
CA ASP A 138 11.07 -3.66 18.10
C ASP A 138 12.38 -4.11 18.77
N GLY A 139 13.45 -4.27 18.01
CA GLY A 139 14.82 -4.52 18.46
C GLY A 139 15.11 -5.98 18.74
N ASP A 140 14.35 -6.91 18.16
CA ASP A 140 14.54 -8.35 18.37
C ASP A 140 15.50 -9.00 17.34
N GLY A 141 16.03 -8.20 16.41
CA GLY A 141 16.95 -8.63 15.37
C GLY A 141 16.27 -9.16 14.11
N TYR A 142 14.95 -9.30 14.09
CA TYR A 142 14.17 -9.60 12.90
C TYR A 142 13.69 -8.30 12.25
N LYS A 143 13.44 -8.35 10.95
CA LYS A 143 12.92 -7.20 10.21
C LYS A 143 11.44 -7.36 9.92
N GLU A 144 10.70 -6.29 10.14
CA GLU A 144 9.33 -6.09 9.72
C GLU A 144 9.27 -5.42 8.35
N ALA A 145 8.42 -5.94 7.47
CA ALA A 145 8.03 -5.26 6.25
C ALA A 145 7.12 -4.09 6.55
N PHE A 146 7.54 -2.89 6.13
CA PHE A 146 6.70 -1.69 6.09
C PHE A 146 6.03 -1.62 4.72
N ILE A 147 4.70 -1.48 4.72
CA ILE A 147 3.89 -1.53 3.50
C ILE A 147 2.98 -0.32 3.46
N SER A 148 3.09 0.46 2.38
CA SER A 148 2.14 1.51 2.01
C SER A 148 0.98 0.88 1.24
N ILE A 149 -0.24 1.35 1.51
CA ILE A 149 -1.47 0.80 0.95
C ILE A 149 -2.34 1.94 0.45
N PHE A 150 -2.34 2.17 -0.85
CA PHE A 150 -3.20 3.17 -1.45
C PHE A 150 -4.69 2.78 -1.42
N ASN A 151 -5.49 3.53 -0.66
CA ASN A 151 -6.92 3.25 -0.47
C ASN A 151 -7.85 4.03 -1.41
N GLY A 152 -7.31 4.90 -2.27
CA GLY A 152 -8.09 5.58 -3.33
C GLY A 152 -9.02 6.69 -2.86
N GLY A 153 -8.83 7.26 -1.66
CA GLY A 153 -9.52 8.48 -1.25
C GLY A 153 -9.20 9.68 -2.18
N ASN A 154 -9.96 10.78 -2.03
CA ASN A 154 -9.97 11.96 -2.94
C ASN A 154 -8.61 12.67 -3.17
N MET A 155 -7.53 12.24 -2.50
CA MET A 155 -6.15 12.74 -2.72
C MET A 155 -5.11 11.61 -2.70
N GLY A 156 -5.53 10.36 -2.89
CA GLY A 156 -4.62 9.23 -3.00
C GLY A 156 -3.92 8.86 -1.70
N TYR A 157 -4.69 8.64 -0.64
CA TYR A 157 -4.12 8.36 0.68
C TYR A 157 -3.69 6.91 0.82
N ASP A 158 -2.54 6.76 1.46
CA ASP A 158 -1.97 5.47 1.82
C ASP A 158 -2.28 5.16 3.28
N ASP A 159 -2.67 3.92 3.57
CA ASP A 159 -2.56 3.32 4.88
C ASP A 159 -1.19 2.67 5.04
N CYS A 160 -0.73 2.51 6.27
CA CYS A 160 0.51 1.82 6.57
C CYS A 160 0.23 0.52 7.32
N ILE A 161 0.94 -0.56 7.00
CA ILE A 161 0.97 -1.77 7.84
C ILE A 161 2.39 -2.25 8.06
N PHE A 162 2.57 -3.00 9.15
CA PHE A 162 3.82 -3.62 9.52
C PHE A 162 3.63 -5.12 9.68
N VAL A 163 4.45 -5.90 8.98
CA VAL A 163 4.38 -7.37 9.02
C VAL A 163 5.75 -7.92 9.39
N ARG A 164 5.83 -8.57 10.54
CA ARG A 164 6.98 -9.40 10.89
C ARG A 164 7.03 -10.58 9.93
N LEU A 165 8.21 -10.84 9.36
CA LEU A 165 8.39 -11.91 8.38
C LEU A 165 8.93 -13.20 9.02
N ARG A 166 9.64 -13.09 10.15
CA ARG A 166 10.32 -14.18 10.85
C ARG A 166 10.29 -13.99 12.38
N PRO A 167 10.46 -15.06 13.18
CA PRO A 167 10.50 -16.48 12.74
C PRO A 167 9.16 -16.96 12.20
N GLU A 168 8.06 -16.35 12.63
CA GLU A 168 6.72 -16.57 12.12
C GLU A 168 6.17 -15.26 11.57
N ALA A 169 5.49 -15.34 10.44
CA ALA A 169 4.92 -14.15 9.83
C ALA A 169 3.71 -13.66 10.65
N GLN A 170 3.73 -12.40 11.06
CA GLN A 170 2.75 -11.81 11.98
C GLN A 170 2.44 -10.36 11.60
N LEU A 171 1.16 -9.98 11.63
CA LEU A 171 0.76 -8.58 11.52
C LEU A 171 1.06 -7.86 12.85
N MET A 172 1.97 -6.89 12.82
CA MET A 172 2.42 -6.14 14.00
C MET A 172 1.53 -4.93 14.31
N GLY A 173 0.81 -4.45 13.30
CA GLY A 173 -0.06 -3.28 13.41
C GLY A 173 -0.19 -2.53 12.10
N GLY A 174 -0.93 -1.43 12.16
CA GLY A 174 -1.03 -0.49 11.05
C GLY A 174 -1.38 0.90 11.54
N SER A 175 -1.36 1.84 10.61
CA SER A 175 -1.76 3.22 10.87
C SER A 175 -2.48 3.79 9.67
N ASP A 176 -3.43 4.67 9.94
CA ASP A 176 -4.08 5.54 8.97
C ASP A 176 -3.22 6.77 8.64
N LEU A 177 -1.91 6.72 8.90
CA LEU A 177 -1.01 7.81 8.53
C LEU A 177 -0.83 7.81 7.02
N CYS A 178 -0.77 9.01 6.43
CA CYS A 178 -0.53 9.24 5.01
C CYS A 178 0.99 9.31 4.73
N PRO A 179 1.64 8.21 4.28
CA PRO A 179 3.02 8.23 3.83
C PRO A 179 3.08 8.79 2.40
N SER A 180 2.76 10.06 2.16
CA SER A 180 2.98 10.69 0.85
C SER A 180 4.48 10.84 0.55
N GLY A 181 5.20 9.72 0.33
CA GLY A 181 6.66 9.67 0.15
C GLY A 181 7.47 10.23 1.34
N CYS A 182 6.83 10.50 2.47
CA CYS A 182 7.40 11.27 3.58
C CYS A 182 7.75 10.44 4.82
N VAL A 183 7.67 9.11 4.74
CA VAL A 183 8.09 8.26 5.86
C VAL A 183 9.59 8.01 5.76
N LYS A 184 10.31 8.41 6.81
CA LYS A 184 11.72 8.07 6.98
C LYS A 184 11.85 7.12 8.14
N ALA A 185 12.50 5.99 7.91
CA ALA A 185 12.78 5.00 8.93
C ALA A 185 14.26 5.06 9.32
N ALA A 186 14.54 5.20 10.62
CA ALA A 186 15.89 5.22 11.17
C ALA A 186 15.86 4.92 12.67
N ASP A 187 16.95 4.38 13.22
CA ASP A 187 17.19 4.38 14.67
C ASP A 187 17.59 5.81 15.09
N ILE A 188 16.61 6.56 15.58
CA ILE A 188 16.74 8.00 15.87
C ILE A 188 17.37 8.22 17.24
N ASP A 189 17.09 7.33 18.20
CA ASP A 189 17.53 7.48 19.58
C ASP A 189 18.68 6.57 20.01
N GLY A 190 19.14 5.70 19.11
CA GLY A 190 20.30 4.85 19.27
C GLY A 190 20.05 3.63 20.14
N ASP A 191 18.78 3.26 20.37
CA ASP A 191 18.40 2.10 21.19
C ASP A 191 18.40 0.77 20.42
N GLY A 192 18.79 0.80 19.14
CA GLY A 192 18.84 -0.35 18.24
C GLY A 192 17.51 -0.67 17.58
N ARG A 193 16.47 0.15 17.78
CA ARG A 193 15.15 -0.02 17.18
C ARG A 193 14.91 1.04 16.13
N THR A 194 14.13 0.72 15.11
CA THR A 194 13.79 1.67 14.07
C THR A 194 12.57 2.51 14.48
N GLU A 195 12.71 3.82 14.45
CA GLU A 195 11.62 4.78 14.49
C GLU A 195 11.24 5.27 13.09
N PHE A 196 9.99 5.70 12.96
CA PHE A 196 9.42 6.27 11.75
C PHE A 196 9.14 7.75 11.97
N THR A 197 9.74 8.60 11.13
CA THR A 197 9.37 10.01 11.01
C THR A 197 8.33 10.17 9.92
N VAL A 198 7.23 10.85 10.22
CA VAL A 198 6.11 11.14 9.31
C VAL A 198 5.87 12.65 9.32
N HIS A 199 5.68 13.27 8.17
CA HIS A 199 5.57 14.74 8.06
C HIS A 199 4.13 15.28 7.90
N ASP A 200 3.13 14.39 7.80
CA ASP A 200 1.71 14.74 7.74
C ASP A 200 0.87 13.72 8.52
N ILE A 201 -0.01 14.21 9.39
CA ILE A 201 -0.91 13.43 10.23
C ILE A 201 -2.39 13.73 9.98
N ALA A 202 -2.72 14.33 8.83
CA ALA A 202 -4.11 14.63 8.45
C ALA A 202 -5.03 13.40 8.59
N GLY A 203 -4.45 12.19 8.54
CA GLY A 203 -5.13 10.91 8.46
C GLY A 203 -5.35 10.51 7.00
N SER A 204 -5.42 9.21 6.75
CA SER A 204 -5.81 8.63 5.48
C SER A 204 -7.34 8.60 5.40
N GLY A 205 -7.87 8.90 4.22
CA GLY A 205 -9.30 8.72 3.89
C GLY A 205 -10.17 9.98 3.87
N TYR A 206 -11.48 9.75 3.70
CA TYR A 206 -12.54 10.76 3.41
C TYR A 206 -12.70 11.88 4.46
N ARG A 207 -12.02 11.79 5.61
CA ARG A 207 -12.04 12.81 6.69
C ARG A 207 -10.79 13.68 6.70
N SER A 208 -10.13 13.82 5.56
CA SER A 208 -8.87 14.54 5.51
C SER A 208 -9.07 16.04 5.80
N TYR A 209 -8.53 16.47 6.93
CA TYR A 209 -8.49 17.87 7.34
C TYR A 209 -7.24 18.58 6.79
N LEU A 210 -6.85 18.30 5.53
CA LEU A 210 -5.55 18.72 4.95
C LEU A 210 -5.19 20.17 5.24
N HIS A 211 -6.13 21.09 5.07
CA HIS A 211 -5.89 22.50 5.31
C HIS A 211 -5.58 22.80 6.78
N SER A 212 -6.05 21.98 7.71
CA SER A 212 -5.84 22.13 9.16
C SER A 212 -4.82 21.15 9.74
N SER A 213 -4.14 20.35 8.90
CA SER A 213 -3.12 19.40 9.37
C SER A 213 -1.80 20.12 9.64
N PRO A 214 -1.21 19.96 10.84
CA PRO A 214 0.10 20.52 11.11
C PRO A 214 1.17 19.75 10.33
N GLY A 215 1.81 20.40 9.36
CA GLY A 215 3.01 19.89 8.69
C GLY A 215 4.21 19.84 9.63
N LEU A 216 4.24 18.84 10.52
CA LEU A 216 5.24 18.65 11.56
C LEU A 216 5.88 17.28 11.44
N PRO A 217 7.20 17.17 11.71
CA PRO A 217 7.82 15.87 11.88
C PRO A 217 7.26 15.22 13.15
N MET A 218 6.64 14.06 12.94
CA MET A 218 6.10 13.19 13.97
C MET A 218 6.95 11.94 14.01
N VAL A 219 7.37 11.52 15.19
CA VAL A 219 8.24 10.36 15.37
C VAL A 219 7.47 9.29 16.12
N PHE A 220 7.44 8.09 15.56
CA PHE A 220 6.75 6.94 16.12
C PHE A 220 7.70 5.76 16.24
N GLY A 221 7.61 5.02 17.32
CA GLY A 221 8.37 3.78 17.53
C GLY A 221 7.48 2.66 18.04
N TYR A 222 7.88 1.42 17.84
CA TYR A 222 7.15 0.27 18.36
C TYR A 222 7.67 -0.10 19.75
N ARG A 223 6.79 -0.06 20.76
CA ARG A 223 7.13 -0.31 22.18
C ARG A 223 5.99 -1.05 22.87
N GLY A 224 6.30 -2.19 23.48
CA GLY A 224 5.34 -2.99 24.26
C GLY A 224 4.14 -3.48 23.42
N GLY A 225 4.40 -3.94 22.19
CA GLY A 225 3.35 -4.51 21.32
C GLY A 225 2.50 -3.48 20.56
N ARG A 226 2.86 -2.19 20.60
CA ARG A 226 2.14 -1.13 19.90
C ARG A 226 3.04 0.01 19.47
N PHE A 227 2.59 0.80 18.49
CA PHE A 227 3.25 2.06 18.18
C PHE A 227 2.93 3.13 19.22
N VAL A 228 3.95 3.93 19.54
CA VAL A 228 3.87 5.04 20.49
C VAL A 228 4.39 6.32 19.86
N ASP A 229 3.77 7.45 20.21
CA ASP A 229 4.23 8.79 19.82
C ASP A 229 5.47 9.19 20.63
N LEU A 230 6.62 9.19 19.96
CA LEU A 230 7.92 9.59 20.49
C LEU A 230 8.28 11.04 20.14
N THR A 231 7.42 11.74 19.40
CA THR A 231 7.67 13.12 18.93
C THR A 231 8.08 14.09 20.04
N PRO A 232 7.40 14.12 21.22
CA PRO A 232 7.78 15.04 22.29
C PRO A 232 9.21 14.82 22.84
N ARG A 233 9.73 13.59 22.71
CA ARG A 233 11.06 13.20 23.16
C ARG A 233 12.11 13.41 22.07
N LEU A 234 11.87 12.87 20.88
CA LEU A 234 12.89 12.75 19.82
C LEU A 234 12.90 13.92 18.83
N ALA A 235 11.79 14.65 18.68
CA ALA A 235 11.70 15.80 17.78
C ALA A 235 11.73 17.15 18.52
N ARG A 236 12.05 17.18 19.82
CA ARG A 236 11.91 18.38 20.67
C ARG A 236 12.59 19.62 20.07
N ASP A 237 13.81 19.47 19.58
CA ASP A 237 14.55 20.59 18.98
C ASP A 237 14.02 20.97 17.60
N GLN A 238 13.50 20.01 16.82
CA GLN A 238 12.83 20.30 15.56
C GLN A 238 11.53 21.10 15.80
N LEU A 239 10.75 20.74 16.83
CA LEU A 239 9.55 21.47 17.23
C LEU A 239 9.88 22.90 17.71
N ARG A 240 10.96 23.06 18.51
CA ARG A 240 11.44 24.40 18.90
C ARG A 240 11.85 25.23 17.69
N ARG A 241 12.61 24.65 16.76
CA ARG A 241 13.00 25.32 15.50
C ARG A 241 11.79 25.68 14.66
N ARG A 242 10.76 24.83 14.61
CA ARG A 242 9.49 25.10 13.92
C ARG A 242 8.79 26.32 14.52
N ILE A 243 8.67 26.41 15.84
CA ILE A 243 8.07 27.57 16.53
C ILE A 243 8.88 28.84 16.23
N ALA A 244 10.21 28.77 16.33
CA ALA A 244 11.07 29.91 16.04
C ALA A 244 10.97 30.38 14.57
N LYS A 245 10.85 29.43 13.62
CA LYS A 245 10.61 29.72 12.21
C LYS A 245 9.25 30.40 12.01
N ALA A 246 8.17 29.82 12.53
CA ALA A 246 6.83 30.38 12.41
C ALA A 246 6.73 31.77 13.02
N ARG A 247 7.32 31.98 14.20
CA ARG A 247 7.39 33.28 14.86
C ARG A 247 8.07 34.34 14.01
N ARG A 248 9.20 34.00 13.36
CA ARG A 248 9.90 34.92 12.46
C ARG A 248 9.08 35.23 11.21
N TYR A 249 8.54 34.20 10.57
CA TYR A 249 7.74 34.34 9.36
C TYR A 249 6.52 35.25 9.63
N LEU A 250 5.67 34.85 10.58
CA LEU A 250 4.42 35.54 10.90
C LEU A 250 4.62 36.97 11.46
N GLY A 251 5.77 37.24 12.08
CA GLY A 251 6.11 38.58 12.56
C GLY A 251 6.61 39.53 11.46
N GLN A 252 7.05 39.01 10.32
CA GLN A 252 7.62 39.79 9.21
C GLN A 252 6.69 39.88 8.00
N SER A 253 5.79 38.92 7.84
CA SER A 253 4.97 38.82 6.64
C SER A 253 3.91 39.92 6.58
N ASP A 254 3.61 40.41 5.37
CA ASP A 254 2.50 41.33 5.14
C ASP A 254 1.20 40.55 4.97
N ARG A 255 0.29 40.68 5.93
CA ARG A 255 -1.04 40.04 5.89
C ARG A 255 -1.92 40.52 4.74
N ARG A 256 -1.56 41.62 4.11
CA ARG A 256 -2.31 42.18 2.97
C ARG A 256 -1.94 41.51 1.65
N ASN A 257 -0.87 40.71 1.62
CA ASN A 257 -0.52 39.93 0.44
C ASN A 257 -1.41 38.68 0.34
N PRO A 258 -2.40 38.64 -0.57
CA PRO A 258 -3.29 37.49 -0.70
C PRO A 258 -2.57 36.22 -1.15
N ASN A 259 -1.41 36.34 -1.81
CA ASN A 259 -0.63 35.20 -2.28
C ASN A 259 0.07 34.43 -1.14
N ASP A 260 0.16 35.01 0.06
CA ASP A 260 0.80 34.39 1.22
C ASP A 260 -0.20 33.72 2.19
N HIS A 261 -1.50 33.79 1.92
CA HIS A 261 -2.53 33.35 2.86
C HIS A 261 -2.38 31.88 3.28
N THR A 262 -2.08 30.98 2.33
CA THR A 262 -1.87 29.55 2.62
C THR A 262 -0.63 29.31 3.48
N ASN A 263 0.45 30.04 3.23
CA ASN A 263 1.69 29.90 3.99
C ASN A 263 1.51 30.41 5.43
N TRP A 264 0.86 31.55 5.61
CA TRP A 264 0.48 32.07 6.93
C TRP A 264 -0.29 31.03 7.74
N TRP A 265 -1.33 30.50 7.14
CA TRP A 265 -2.22 29.54 7.75
C TRP A 265 -1.47 28.29 8.25
N MET A 266 -0.62 27.73 7.40
CA MET A 266 0.22 26.57 7.74
C MET A 266 1.25 26.85 8.84
N GLU A 267 1.77 28.08 8.89
CA GLU A 267 2.72 28.51 9.93
C GLU A 267 2.03 28.75 11.28
N GLU A 268 0.80 29.28 11.29
CA GLU A 268 -0.01 29.45 12.50
C GLU A 268 -0.38 28.10 13.13
N ILE A 269 -0.91 27.17 12.32
CA ILE A 269 -1.22 25.80 12.74
C ILE A 269 0.05 25.10 13.23
N GLY A 270 1.13 25.18 12.44
CA GLY A 270 2.40 24.54 12.74
C GLY A 270 3.02 25.04 14.05
N TRP A 271 2.91 26.35 14.35
CA TRP A 271 3.31 26.88 15.65
C TRP A 271 2.48 26.26 16.77
N PHE A 272 1.14 26.40 16.71
CA PHE A 272 0.27 25.94 17.78
C PHE A 272 0.49 24.45 18.08
N ALA A 273 0.49 23.62 17.04
CA ALA A 273 0.69 22.19 17.16
C ALA A 273 2.07 21.84 17.74
N ALA A 274 3.15 22.48 17.27
CA ALA A 274 4.49 22.24 17.80
C ALA A 274 4.58 22.63 19.29
N ALA A 275 3.94 23.73 19.69
CA ALA A 275 3.94 24.17 21.07
C ALA A 275 3.16 23.21 21.99
N ARG A 276 2.00 22.69 21.53
CA ARG A 276 1.22 21.68 22.25
C ARG A 276 1.99 20.35 22.37
N LEU A 277 2.67 19.92 21.31
CA LEU A 277 3.54 18.72 21.34
C LEU A 277 4.71 18.86 22.32
N LEU A 278 5.20 20.09 22.55
CA LEU A 278 6.18 20.40 23.59
C LEU A 278 5.59 20.48 25.00
N GLY A 279 4.28 20.24 25.17
CA GLY A 279 3.58 20.29 26.46
C GLY A 279 3.35 21.70 26.99
N ARG A 280 3.40 22.74 26.13
CA ARG A 280 3.10 24.10 26.57
C ARG A 280 1.60 24.28 26.86
N PRO A 281 1.22 24.95 27.96
CA PRO A 281 -0.18 25.26 28.23
C PRO A 281 -0.79 26.10 27.10
N GLU A 282 -2.00 25.74 26.68
CA GLU A 282 -2.64 26.36 25.52
C GLU A 282 -2.79 27.89 25.67
N ALA A 283 -3.17 28.35 26.86
CA ALA A 283 -3.32 29.77 27.16
C ALA A 283 -2.01 30.56 26.96
N ASP A 284 -0.86 29.95 27.24
CA ASP A 284 0.45 30.57 27.04
C ASP A 284 0.83 30.61 25.56
N VAL A 285 0.51 29.55 24.81
CA VAL A 285 0.73 29.51 23.36
C VAL A 285 -0.10 30.59 22.66
N LEU A 286 -1.38 30.70 22.99
CA LEU A 286 -2.27 31.71 22.38
C LEU A 286 -1.84 33.13 22.77
N ARG A 287 -1.36 33.35 24.00
CA ARG A 287 -0.80 34.64 24.42
C ARG A 287 0.45 35.03 23.63
N ASP A 288 1.38 34.09 23.45
CA ASP A 288 2.59 34.30 22.66
C ASP A 288 2.26 34.59 21.19
N MET A 289 1.32 33.84 20.61
CA MET A 289 0.84 34.09 19.25
C MET A 289 0.20 35.46 19.17
N GLN A 290 -0.67 35.84 20.11
CA GLN A 290 -1.30 37.17 20.13
C GLN A 290 -0.28 38.31 20.17
N ALA A 291 0.84 38.13 20.85
CA ALA A 291 1.91 39.13 20.89
C ALA A 291 2.60 39.33 19.53
N VAL A 292 2.56 38.34 18.64
CA VAL A 292 3.22 38.37 17.32
C VAL A 292 2.24 38.67 16.20
N ILE A 293 1.08 38.02 16.21
CA ILE A 293 0.08 38.12 15.14
C ILE A 293 -1.17 38.92 15.53
N GLY A 294 -1.20 39.51 16.73
CA GLY A 294 -2.32 40.31 17.22
C GLY A 294 -3.60 39.51 17.49
N LYS A 295 -4.59 40.18 18.08
CA LYS A 295 -5.89 39.57 18.45
C LYS A 295 -6.65 38.97 17.26
N LYS A 296 -6.69 39.69 16.13
CA LYS A 296 -7.39 39.22 14.91
C LYS A 296 -6.77 37.95 14.36
N GLY A 297 -5.44 37.84 14.39
CA GLY A 297 -4.75 36.61 13.96
C GLY A 297 -5.10 35.41 14.83
N VAL A 298 -5.09 35.61 16.15
CA VAL A 298 -5.48 34.54 17.08
C VAL A 298 -6.95 34.15 16.94
N ALA A 299 -7.83 35.11 16.67
CA ALA A 299 -9.24 34.81 16.40
C ALA A 299 -9.42 33.90 15.17
N ASN A 300 -8.64 34.13 14.11
CA ASN A 300 -8.71 33.30 12.90
C ASN A 300 -8.32 31.84 13.18
N ILE A 301 -7.20 31.59 13.88
CA ILE A 301 -6.82 30.20 14.21
C ILE A 301 -7.79 29.56 15.22
N ALA A 302 -8.41 30.35 16.10
CA ALA A 302 -9.32 29.86 17.14
C ALA A 302 -10.48 29.01 16.57
N GLU A 303 -10.97 29.36 15.39
CA GLU A 303 -12.03 28.63 14.67
C GLU A 303 -11.62 27.19 14.31
N HIS A 304 -10.33 26.94 14.14
CA HIS A 304 -9.78 25.64 13.74
C HIS A 304 -9.12 24.87 14.87
N LEU A 305 -8.91 25.49 16.04
CA LEU A 305 -8.33 24.81 17.20
C LEU A 305 -9.05 23.51 17.57
N PRO A 306 -10.39 23.38 17.54
CA PRO A 306 -11.05 22.11 17.81
C PRO A 306 -10.55 20.97 16.92
N ILE A 307 -10.41 21.21 15.62
CA ILE A 307 -9.93 20.22 14.65
C ILE A 307 -8.45 19.91 14.88
N ILE A 308 -7.61 20.93 15.09
CA ILE A 308 -6.18 20.73 15.37
C ILE A 308 -5.98 19.93 16.66
N ARG A 309 -6.78 20.21 17.69
CA ARG A 309 -6.80 19.44 18.95
C ARG A 309 -7.21 18.00 18.70
N GLU A 310 -8.29 17.76 17.95
CA GLU A 310 -8.73 16.40 17.63
C GLU A 310 -7.66 15.61 16.88
N ILE A 311 -7.04 16.19 15.84
CA ILE A 311 -5.94 15.56 15.10
C ILE A 311 -4.79 15.22 16.05
N LEU A 312 -4.36 16.18 16.87
CA LEU A 312 -3.28 15.95 17.81
C LEU A 312 -3.66 14.93 18.88
N ASP A 313 -4.84 14.99 19.47
CA ASP A 313 -5.20 14.11 20.58
C ASP A 313 -5.42 12.67 20.08
N THR A 314 -6.04 12.50 18.90
CA THR A 314 -6.26 11.18 18.27
C THR A 314 -5.01 10.58 17.66
N ARG A 315 -3.94 11.34 17.40
CA ARG A 315 -2.67 10.80 16.84
C ARG A 315 -2.10 9.63 17.64
N ARG A 316 -2.33 9.61 18.96
CA ARG A 316 -1.85 8.56 19.87
C ARG A 316 -2.66 7.26 19.75
N THR A 317 -3.88 7.34 19.21
CA THR A 317 -4.81 6.23 19.06
C THR A 317 -5.03 5.83 17.59
N ARG A 318 -4.51 6.64 16.65
CA ARG A 318 -4.56 6.42 15.19
C ARG A 318 -3.56 5.37 14.67
N PHE A 319 -2.60 4.98 15.50
CA PHE A 319 -1.95 3.69 15.32
C PHE A 319 -2.93 2.63 15.77
N LEU A 320 -3.52 1.95 14.80
CA LEU A 320 -4.42 0.85 15.05
C LEU A 320 -3.62 -0.21 15.81
N THR A 321 -3.87 -0.35 17.11
CA THR A 321 -3.86 -1.69 17.70
C THR A 321 -4.73 -2.53 16.79
N VAL A 322 -4.16 -3.59 16.21
CA VAL A 322 -4.93 -4.60 15.47
C VAL A 322 -6.10 -4.95 16.39
N PRO A 323 -7.37 -4.67 16.02
CA PRO A 323 -8.47 -5.10 16.84
C PRO A 323 -8.35 -6.62 16.93
N GLU A 324 -8.32 -7.19 18.15
CA GLU A 324 -8.25 -8.64 18.34
C GLU A 324 -9.38 -9.38 17.59
N GLU A 325 -10.45 -8.67 17.23
CA GLU A 325 -11.66 -9.19 16.60
C GLU A 325 -12.17 -8.35 15.40
N ALA A 326 -11.31 -7.80 14.55
CA ALA A 326 -11.82 -7.24 13.29
C ALA A 326 -12.38 -8.40 12.42
N PRO A 327 -13.68 -8.38 12.04
CA PRO A 327 -14.28 -9.45 11.24
C PRO A 327 -13.79 -9.29 9.81
N TRP A 328 -12.68 -9.95 9.49
CA TRP A 328 -12.20 -10.06 8.12
C TRP A 328 -13.10 -11.07 7.39
N GLU A 329 -14.18 -10.59 6.76
CA GLU A 329 -14.94 -11.41 5.80
C GLU A 329 -14.03 -11.74 4.61
N LEU A 330 -13.31 -12.85 4.77
CA LEU A 330 -12.65 -13.55 3.69
C LEU A 330 -13.71 -13.85 2.62
N VAL A 331 -13.26 -13.74 1.38
CA VAL A 331 -13.95 -14.03 0.12
C VAL A 331 -15.24 -14.87 0.30
N PRO A 332 -16.41 -14.41 -0.17
CA PRO A 332 -17.68 -15.11 0.04
C PRO A 332 -17.60 -16.59 -0.33
N ASP A 333 -18.24 -17.45 0.46
CA ASP A 333 -18.43 -18.86 0.14
C ASP A 333 -19.00 -18.98 -1.29
N GLY A 334 -18.24 -19.64 -2.18
CA GLY A 334 -18.62 -19.85 -3.58
C GLY A 334 -17.80 -19.07 -4.63
N ALA A 335 -16.84 -18.24 -4.24
CA ALA A 335 -15.91 -17.65 -5.21
C ALA A 335 -14.96 -18.71 -5.80
N VAL A 336 -14.94 -18.82 -7.12
CA VAL A 336 -14.02 -19.71 -7.84
C VAL A 336 -12.69 -19.01 -8.04
N LEU A 337 -11.64 -19.52 -7.40
CA LEU A 337 -10.27 -19.02 -7.54
C LEU A 337 -9.72 -19.46 -8.91
N LEU A 338 -9.56 -18.53 -9.84
CA LEU A 338 -8.88 -18.80 -11.11
C LEU A 338 -7.40 -18.43 -10.97
N TRP A 339 -6.56 -19.46 -10.83
CA TRP A 339 -5.11 -19.34 -10.76
C TRP A 339 -4.51 -19.35 -12.17
N ALA A 340 -3.72 -18.32 -12.50
CA ALA A 340 -2.88 -18.30 -13.69
C ALA A 340 -1.44 -17.98 -13.25
N PRO A 341 -0.52 -18.96 -13.22
CA PRO A 341 0.86 -18.69 -12.87
C PRO A 341 1.55 -17.87 -13.96
N THR A 342 2.09 -16.71 -13.61
CA THR A 342 3.02 -15.97 -14.45
C THR A 342 4.44 -16.53 -14.25
N GLY A 343 4.73 -17.63 -14.96
CA GLY A 343 6.06 -18.05 -15.45
C GLY A 343 7.23 -18.24 -14.46
N SER A 344 7.56 -19.48 -14.12
CA SER A 344 8.72 -20.20 -14.68
C SER A 344 8.76 -21.65 -14.18
N CYS A 345 8.68 -22.57 -15.14
CA CYS A 345 9.26 -23.92 -15.17
C CYS A 345 9.04 -24.87 -13.95
N GLY A 346 8.06 -25.78 -14.10
CA GLY A 346 8.08 -27.10 -13.46
C GLY A 346 7.04 -27.31 -12.35
N LEU A 347 6.09 -28.23 -12.57
CA LEU A 347 5.17 -28.72 -11.54
C LEU A 347 5.42 -30.22 -11.30
N PRO A 348 5.50 -30.69 -10.05
CA PRO A 348 5.06 -32.01 -9.67
C PRO A 348 3.55 -31.99 -9.33
N THR A 349 2.87 -33.06 -9.72
CA THR A 349 1.47 -33.36 -9.40
C THR A 349 1.33 -33.95 -7.99
N MET A 350 0.19 -33.66 -7.33
CA MET A 350 -0.30 -34.50 -6.24
C MET A 350 -1.79 -34.79 -6.44
N GLU A 351 -2.13 -36.08 -6.56
CA GLU A 351 -3.49 -36.62 -6.53
C GLU A 351 -4.05 -36.58 -5.11
N ARG A 352 -5.36 -36.33 -4.99
CA ARG A 352 -6.11 -36.69 -3.78
C ARG A 352 -7.07 -37.82 -4.14
N ARG A 353 -6.82 -39.01 -3.57
CA ARG A 353 -7.80 -40.09 -3.51
C ARG A 353 -8.97 -39.65 -2.65
N SER A 354 -10.18 -39.87 -3.19
CA SER A 354 -11.45 -39.70 -2.50
C SER A 354 -11.62 -40.75 -1.38
N GLY A 355 -11.95 -40.26 -0.20
CA GLY A 355 -12.74 -40.94 0.82
C GLY A 355 -13.87 -40.00 1.22
#